data_AF-V5FXW0-F1
#
_entry.id   AF-V5FXW0-F1
#
_cell.length_a   1.000
_cell.length_b   1.000
_cell.length_c   1.000
_cell.angle_alpha   90.00
_cell.angle_beta   90.00
_cell.angle_gamma   90.00
#
_symmetry.space_group_name_H-M   'P 1'
#
loop_
_entity.id
_entity.type
_entity.pdbx_description
1 polymer ?
#
loop_
_entity_poly.entity_id
_entity_poly.type
_entity_poly.pdbx_seq_one_letter_code
_entity_poly.pdbx_strand_id
1 'polypeptide(L)'
;MLLMLGSSLRFDPVLLCKIVRIAKAALTFHGVENAKSSPPTADSIYYDILSLADVTILPALSYLDCNCCIAEEVWTLLKLYPYQVRYCLYSRWKNETYSLYPDLLRKRGDSEKQIKNIMKRVSKENVKPVGR
;
A
#
# COMPACT_ATOMS: atom_id res chain seq x y z
N MET A 1 1.34 19.02 -1.98
CA MET A 1 1.36 18.63 -3.42
C MET A 1 1.06 17.14 -3.62
N LEU A 2 1.78 16.20 -2.98
CA LEU A 2 1.53 14.76 -3.16
C LEU A 2 0.12 14.31 -2.74
N LEU A 3 -0.40 14.83 -1.62
CA LEU A 3 -1.77 14.55 -1.18
C LEU A 3 -2.84 14.93 -2.21
N MET A 4 -2.61 16.01 -2.97
CA MET A 4 -3.52 16.43 -4.05
C MET A 4 -3.42 15.53 -5.29
N LEU A 5 -2.25 14.91 -5.50
CA LEU A 5 -2.05 13.97 -6.60
C LEU A 5 -2.81 12.65 -6.35
N GLY A 6 -3.01 12.29 -5.07
CA GLY A 6 -3.83 11.15 -4.66
C GLY A 6 -3.31 9.84 -5.24
N SER A 7 -4.23 9.06 -5.80
CA SER A 7 -3.93 7.78 -6.45
C SER A 7 -3.27 7.89 -7.83
N SER A 8 -3.15 9.10 -8.40
CA SER A 8 -2.50 9.32 -9.69
C SER A 8 -1.00 9.03 -9.68
N LEU A 9 -0.40 8.84 -8.50
CA LEU A 9 1.00 8.44 -8.36
C LEU A 9 1.30 7.09 -9.02
N ARG A 10 0.26 6.30 -9.34
CA ARG A 10 0.34 5.07 -10.13
C ARG A 10 1.02 5.23 -11.50
N PHE A 11 0.96 6.41 -12.12
CA PHE A 11 1.49 6.63 -13.47
C PHE A 11 3.03 6.64 -13.53
N ASP A 12 3.68 6.91 -12.40
CA ASP A 12 5.14 6.81 -12.26
C ASP A 12 5.49 5.90 -11.07
N PRO A 13 5.62 4.58 -11.32
CA PRO A 13 5.99 3.61 -10.28
C PRO A 13 7.39 3.86 -9.71
N VAL A 14 8.29 4.49 -10.47
CA VAL A 14 9.65 4.82 -10.01
C VAL A 14 9.59 5.93 -8.98
N LEU A 15 8.78 6.96 -9.24
CA LEU A 15 8.53 8.03 -8.27
C LEU A 15 7.87 7.49 -6.99
N LEU A 16 6.86 6.62 -7.12
CA LEU A 16 6.23 5.96 -5.98
C LEU A 16 7.26 5.24 -5.10
N CYS A 17 8.12 4.42 -5.70
CA CYS A 17 9.18 3.70 -4.98
C CYS A 17 10.16 4.66 -4.28
N LYS A 18 10.59 5.73 -4.96
CA LYS A 18 11.48 6.75 -4.37
C LYS A 18 10.82 7.44 -3.17
N ILE A 19 9.54 7.81 -3.27
CA ILE A 19 8.79 8.43 -2.18
C ILE A 19 8.72 7.50 -0.97
N VAL A 20 8.39 6.21 -1.18
CA VAL A 20 8.34 5.22 -0.10
C VAL A 20 9.70 5.09 0.60
N ARG A 21 10.79 5.05 -0.16
CA ARG A 21 12.16 4.98 0.39
C ARG A 21 12.54 6.21 1.19
N ILE A 22 12.23 7.40 0.69
CA ILE A 22 12.48 8.66 1.39
C ILE A 22 11.66 8.73 2.68
N ALA A 23 10.37 8.38 2.62
CA ALA A 23 9.48 8.34 3.78
C ALA A 23 10.02 7.39 4.86
N LYS A 24 10.46 6.20 4.46
CA LYS A 24 11.09 5.23 5.36
C LYS A 24 12.37 5.78 6.00
N ALA A 25 13.28 6.34 5.19
CA ALA A 25 14.52 6.93 5.67
C ALA A 25 14.27 8.07 6.68
N ALA A 26 13.24 8.87 6.42
CA ALA A 26 12.86 9.96 7.29
C ALA A 26 12.28 9.46 8.63
N LEU A 27 11.44 8.42 8.62
CA LEU A 27 10.97 7.78 9.85
C LEU A 27 12.13 7.22 10.69
N THR A 28 13.08 6.55 10.04
CA THR A 28 14.27 6.03 10.74
C THR A 28 15.15 7.14 11.30
N PHE A 29 15.29 8.27 10.59
CA PHE A 29 16.02 9.44 11.07
C PHE A 29 15.37 10.05 12.32
N HIS A 30 14.04 10.00 12.41
CA HIS A 30 13.28 10.43 13.60
C HIS A 30 13.19 9.35 14.70
N GLY A 31 13.95 8.25 14.61
CA GLY A 31 14.05 7.21 15.65
C GLY A 31 12.97 6.12 15.59
N VAL A 32 12.18 6.06 14.52
CA VAL A 32 11.17 5.01 14.31
C VAL A 32 11.79 3.85 13.55
N GLU A 33 12.45 2.95 14.27
CA GLU A 33 13.13 1.78 13.68
C GLU A 33 12.23 0.56 13.56
N ASN A 34 11.19 0.46 14.40
CA ASN A 34 10.32 -0.71 14.45
C ASN A 34 8.93 -0.38 15.00
N ALA A 35 7.97 -1.29 14.82
CA ALA A 35 6.59 -1.11 15.29
C ALA A 35 6.42 -0.93 16.82
N LYS A 36 7.47 -1.14 17.63
CA LYS A 36 7.45 -0.95 19.09
C LYS A 36 8.00 0.41 19.50
N SER A 37 8.62 1.17 18.60
CA SER A 37 9.10 2.52 18.92
C SER A 37 7.91 3.40 19.26
N SER A 38 8.02 4.18 20.33
CA SER A 38 7.01 5.19 20.66
C SER A 38 6.91 6.20 19.51
N PRO A 39 5.70 6.70 19.19
CA PRO A 39 5.57 7.79 18.24
C PRO A 39 6.43 8.99 18.71
N PRO A 40 7.19 9.62 17.80
CA PRO A 40 8.06 10.73 18.16
C PRO A 40 7.25 11.91 18.70
N THR A 41 7.68 12.47 19.83
CA THR A 41 6.98 13.56 20.56
C THR A 41 7.30 14.96 20.01
N ALA A 42 8.35 15.09 19.19
CA ALA A 42 8.75 16.35 18.56
C ALA A 42 7.99 16.60 17.24
N ASP A 43 8.12 17.82 16.69
CA ASP A 43 7.68 18.16 15.34
C ASP A 43 8.27 17.15 14.34
N SER A 44 7.45 16.16 13.98
CA SER A 44 7.86 15.00 13.21
C SER A 44 6.86 14.77 12.11
N ILE A 45 7.39 14.50 10.93
CA ILE A 45 6.64 14.12 9.72
C ILE A 45 5.99 12.72 9.82
N TYR A 46 5.95 12.12 11.02
CA TYR A 46 5.38 10.82 11.30
C TYR A 46 3.92 10.69 10.83
N TYR A 47 3.08 11.64 11.24
CA TYR A 47 1.65 11.66 10.89
C TYR A 47 1.41 12.14 9.45
N ASP A 48 2.31 12.96 8.90
CA ASP A 48 2.26 13.38 7.50
C ASP A 48 2.53 12.19 6.57
N ILE A 49 3.53 11.36 6.89
CA ILE A 49 3.82 10.12 6.15
C ILE A 49 2.68 9.12 6.31
N LEU A 50 2.05 9.06 7.49
CA LEU A 50 0.89 8.21 7.70
C LEU A 50 -0.28 8.64 6.80
N SER A 51 -0.54 9.95 6.72
CA SER A 51 -1.55 10.54 5.84
C SER A 51 -1.21 10.33 4.36
N LEU A 52 0.08 10.42 4.00
CA LEU A 52 0.57 10.12 2.66
C LEU A 52 0.32 8.65 2.31
N ALA A 53 0.57 7.73 3.23
CA ALA A 53 0.33 6.31 3.03
C ALA A 53 -1.13 6.00 2.74
N ASP A 54 -2.03 6.62 3.51
CA ASP A 54 -3.48 6.48 3.42
C ASP A 54 -4.07 7.06 2.12
N VAL A 55 -3.72 8.31 1.79
CA VAL A 55 -4.36 9.06 0.69
C VAL A 55 -3.74 8.78 -0.68
N THR A 56 -2.45 8.42 -0.72
CA THR A 56 -1.69 8.34 -1.98
C THR A 56 -1.09 6.96 -2.23
N ILE A 57 -0.27 6.42 -1.33
CA ILE A 57 0.55 5.23 -1.58
C ILE A 57 -0.33 3.99 -1.71
N LEU A 58 -1.22 3.74 -0.73
CA LEU A 58 -2.10 2.56 -0.74
C LEU A 58 -3.12 2.60 -1.91
N PRO A 59 -3.82 3.73 -2.17
CA PRO A 59 -4.67 3.84 -3.35
C PRO A 59 -3.91 3.68 -4.67
N ALA A 60 -2.71 4.26 -4.81
CA ALA A 60 -1.89 4.09 -6.02
C ALA A 60 -1.47 2.63 -6.22
N LEU A 61 -1.12 1.92 -5.14
CA LEU A 61 -0.77 0.50 -5.17
C LEU A 61 -1.92 -0.36 -5.72
N SER A 62 -3.17 -0.06 -5.36
CA SER A 62 -4.35 -0.79 -5.86
C SER A 62 -4.53 -0.71 -7.38
N TYR A 63 -3.93 0.28 -8.05
CA TYR A 63 -4.01 0.40 -9.50
C TYR A 63 -2.91 -0.34 -10.25
N LEU A 64 -1.80 -0.69 -9.58
CA LEU A 64 -0.66 -1.32 -10.22
C LEU A 64 -0.95 -2.81 -10.48
N ASP A 65 -0.71 -3.25 -11.71
CA ASP A 65 -0.83 -4.65 -12.08
C ASP A 65 0.47 -5.40 -11.79
N CYS A 66 0.37 -6.52 -11.09
CA CYS A 66 1.44 -7.51 -10.91
C CYS A 66 2.79 -6.93 -10.44
N ASN A 67 2.79 -5.91 -9.57
CA ASN A 67 4.02 -5.27 -9.11
C ASN A 67 4.39 -5.66 -7.67
N CYS A 68 4.91 -6.88 -7.50
CA CYS A 68 5.32 -7.41 -6.20
C CYS A 68 6.47 -6.61 -5.56
N CYS A 69 7.37 -6.07 -6.36
CA CYS A 69 8.51 -5.29 -5.87
C CYS A 69 8.08 -4.01 -5.15
N ILE A 70 7.12 -3.28 -5.71
CA ILE A 70 6.60 -2.06 -5.08
C ILE A 70 5.77 -2.40 -3.83
N ALA A 71 4.96 -3.46 -3.88
CA ALA A 71 4.21 -3.92 -2.72
C ALA A 71 5.13 -4.24 -1.54
N GLU A 72 6.25 -4.92 -1.79
CA GLU A 72 7.25 -5.23 -0.76
C GLU A 72 7.90 -3.96 -0.22
N GLU A 73 8.28 -3.01 -1.08
CA GLU A 73 8.85 -1.73 -0.65
C GLU A 73 7.88 -0.96 0.26
N VAL A 74 6.60 -0.87 -0.13
CA VAL A 74 5.53 -0.26 0.67
C VAL A 74 5.39 -0.97 2.02
N TRP A 75 5.45 -2.30 2.04
CA TRP A 75 5.43 -3.07 3.29
C TRP A 75 6.62 -2.73 4.19
N THR A 76 7.81 -2.49 3.63
CA THR A 76 8.97 -2.11 4.44
C THR A 76 8.82 -0.77 5.15
N LEU A 77 7.96 0.12 4.64
CA LEU A 77 7.52 1.35 5.31
C LEU A 77 6.43 1.05 6.34
N LEU A 78 5.36 0.35 5.94
CA LEU A 78 4.21 0.09 6.81
C LEU A 78 4.59 -0.67 8.08
N LYS A 79 5.53 -1.62 8.01
CA LYS A 79 5.97 -2.42 9.17
C LYS A 79 6.64 -1.61 10.29
N LEU A 80 7.02 -0.36 10.02
CA LEU A 80 7.53 0.56 11.05
C LEU A 80 6.41 1.08 11.96
N TYR A 81 5.16 1.04 11.50
CA TYR A 81 4.01 1.48 12.28
C TYR A 81 3.47 0.37 13.20
N PRO A 82 2.94 0.73 14.40
CA PRO A 82 2.28 -0.20 15.30
C PRO A 82 1.13 -0.97 14.62
N TYR A 83 0.83 -2.15 15.14
CA TYR A 83 -0.22 -3.03 14.61
C TYR A 83 -1.56 -2.30 14.45
N GLN A 84 -1.98 -1.56 15.47
CA GLN A 84 -3.25 -0.85 15.51
C GLN A 84 -3.34 0.16 14.36
N VAL A 85 -2.28 0.94 14.15
CA VAL A 85 -2.21 1.94 13.07
C VAL A 85 -2.30 1.27 11.70
N ARG A 86 -1.58 0.16 11.49
CA ARG A 86 -1.64 -0.60 10.22
C ARG A 86 -3.03 -1.13 9.92
N TYR A 87 -3.73 -1.67 10.93
CA TYR A 87 -5.08 -2.20 10.73
C TYR A 87 -6.11 -1.09 10.50
N CYS A 88 -5.93 0.08 11.13
CA CYS A 88 -6.71 1.27 10.79
C CYS A 88 -6.52 1.65 9.31
N LEU A 89 -5.28 1.71 8.83
CA LEU A 89 -4.99 1.95 7.40
C LEU A 89 -5.65 0.91 6.50
N TYR A 90 -5.54 -0.38 6.83
CA TYR A 90 -6.14 -1.45 6.01
C TYR A 90 -7.66 -1.39 5.98
N SER A 91 -8.29 -1.02 7.11
CA SER A 91 -9.74 -0.82 7.17
C SER A 91 -10.18 0.29 6.23
N ARG A 92 -9.51 1.45 6.29
CA ARG A 92 -9.81 2.61 5.42
C ARG A 92 -9.50 2.30 3.96
N TRP A 93 -8.40 1.61 3.70
CA TRP A 93 -8.04 1.15 2.36
C TRP A 93 -9.10 0.21 1.76
N LYS A 94 -9.63 -0.72 2.57
CA LYS A 94 -10.67 -1.66 2.12
C LYS A 94 -12.03 -0.99 1.91
N ASN A 95 -12.42 -0.08 2.80
CA ASN A 95 -13.80 0.38 2.91
C ASN A 95 -14.04 1.78 2.29
N GLU A 96 -13.07 2.68 2.37
CA GLU A 96 -13.23 4.08 1.94
C GLU A 96 -12.62 4.35 0.55
N THR A 97 -11.50 3.70 0.22
CA THR A 97 -10.72 4.00 -1.00
C THR A 97 -11.52 3.78 -2.29
N TYR A 98 -12.36 2.75 -2.35
CA TYR A 98 -13.16 2.46 -3.55
C TYR A 98 -14.30 3.46 -3.76
N SER A 99 -14.79 4.10 -2.69
CA SER A 99 -15.78 5.18 -2.77
C SER A 99 -15.15 6.48 -3.25
N LEU A 100 -13.88 6.72 -2.87
CA LEU A 100 -13.11 7.91 -3.28
C LEU A 100 -12.63 7.82 -4.73
N TYR A 101 -12.29 6.63 -5.21
CA TYR A 101 -11.75 6.42 -6.56
C TYR A 101 -12.58 5.37 -7.32
N PRO A 102 -13.66 5.77 -8.01
CA PRO A 102 -14.58 4.84 -8.68
C PRO A 102 -13.90 3.93 -9.71
N ASP A 103 -12.83 4.37 -10.36
CA ASP A 103 -12.06 3.53 -11.30
C ASP A 103 -11.49 2.26 -10.63
N LEU A 104 -11.22 2.29 -9.31
CA LEU A 104 -10.79 1.10 -8.56
C LEU A 104 -11.89 0.05 -8.46
N LEU A 105 -13.18 0.41 -8.58
CA LEU A 105 -14.27 -0.57 -8.56
C LEU A 105 -14.18 -1.52 -9.75
N ARG A 106 -13.83 -1.00 -10.94
CA ARG A 106 -13.60 -1.83 -12.13
C ARG A 106 -12.40 -2.76 -11.91
N LYS A 107 -11.26 -2.22 -11.46
CA LYS A 107 -10.06 -3.02 -11.15
C LYS A 107 -10.35 -4.13 -10.15
N ARG A 108 -11.07 -3.82 -9.06
CA ARG A 108 -11.50 -4.80 -8.07
C ARG A 108 -12.38 -5.89 -8.69
N GLY A 109 -13.35 -5.52 -9.51
CA GLY A 109 -14.20 -6.49 -10.22
C GLY A 109 -13.40 -7.41 -11.13
N ASP A 110 -12.43 -6.87 -11.87
CA ASP A 110 -11.54 -7.63 -12.74
C ASP A 110 -10.66 -8.60 -11.93
N SER A 111 -10.07 -8.13 -10.83
CA SER A 111 -9.30 -8.98 -9.90
C SER A 111 -10.18 -10.07 -9.28
N GLU A 112 -11.40 -9.77 -8.82
CA GLU A 112 -12.32 -10.76 -8.26
C GLU A 112 -12.71 -11.82 -9.31
N LYS A 113 -12.91 -11.42 -10.57
CA LYS A 113 -13.18 -12.35 -11.67
C LYS A 113 -11.97 -13.26 -11.94
N GLN A 114 -10.76 -12.70 -11.97
CA GLN A 114 -9.53 -13.48 -12.14
C GLN A 114 -9.32 -14.45 -10.97
N ILE A 115 -9.48 -13.99 -9.73
CA ILE A 115 -9.42 -14.82 -8.52
C ILE A 115 -10.41 -15.98 -8.62
N LYS A 116 -11.68 -15.72 -8.97
CA LYS A 116 -12.69 -16.78 -9.16
C LYS A 116 -12.28 -17.78 -10.24
N ASN A 117 -11.70 -17.32 -11.35
CA ASN A 117 -11.25 -18.20 -12.43
C ASN A 117 -10.08 -19.10 -12.00
N ILE A 118 -9.11 -18.54 -11.25
CA ILE A 118 -7.97 -19.27 -10.68
C ILE A 118 -8.48 -20.31 -9.66
N MET A 119 -9.32 -19.89 -8.72
CA MET A 119 -9.86 -20.76 -7.66
C MET A 119 -10.69 -21.93 -8.19
N LYS A 120 -11.35 -21.79 -9.35
CA LYS A 120 -12.07 -22.88 -10.01
C LYS A 120 -11.18 -23.91 -10.70
N ARG A 121 -9.91 -23.57 -10.95
CA ARG A 121 -8.99 -24.37 -11.76
C ARG A 121 -7.83 -24.94 -10.95
N VAL A 122 -7.61 -24.46 -9.72
CA VAL A 122 -6.53 -24.94 -8.86
C VAL A 122 -6.75 -26.41 -8.48
N SER A 123 -5.71 -27.22 -8.66
CA SER A 123 -5.66 -28.65 -8.34
C SER A 123 -4.27 -29.02 -7.83
N LYS A 124 -4.11 -30.23 -7.27
CA LYS A 124 -2.80 -30.73 -6.83
C LYS A 124 -1.78 -30.79 -7.97
N GLU A 125 -2.23 -31.01 -9.19
CA GLU A 125 -1.39 -31.20 -10.37
C GLU A 125 -0.89 -29.88 -10.95
N ASN A 126 -1.69 -28.81 -10.84
CA ASN A 126 -1.38 -27.50 -11.43
C ASN A 126 -1.08 -26.39 -10.40
N VAL A 127 -0.85 -26.75 -9.13
CA VAL A 127 -0.61 -25.78 -8.05
C VAL A 127 0.56 -24.83 -8.33
N LYS A 128 1.64 -25.32 -8.96
CA LYS A 128 2.84 -24.52 -9.29
C LYS A 128 2.57 -23.46 -10.38
N PRO A 129 2.00 -23.81 -11.55
CA PRO A 129 1.69 -22.80 -12.56
C PRO A 129 0.56 -21.86 -12.16
N VAL A 130 -0.43 -22.32 -11.39
CA VAL A 130 -1.56 -21.48 -10.93
C VAL A 130 -1.16 -20.56 -9.77
N GLY A 131 -0.16 -20.94 -8.98
CA GLY A 131 0.35 -20.13 -7.87
C GLY A 131 1.36 -19.05 -8.25
N ARG A 132 1.77 -18.96 -9.52
CA ARG A 132 2.60 -17.87 -10.06
C ARG A 132 1.72 -16.73 -10.52
#